data_AF-A0AAD7NNL1-F1
#
_entry.id   AF-A0AAD7NNL1-F1
#
_cell.length_a   1.000
_cell.length_b   1.000
_cell.length_c   1.000
_cell.angle_alpha   90.00
_cell.angle_beta   90.00
_cell.angle_gamma   90.00
#
_symmetry.space_group_name_H-M   'P 1'
#
loop_
_entity.id
_entity.type
_entity.pdbx_description
1 polymer ?
#
loop_
_entity_poly.entity_id
_entity_poly.type
_entity_poly.pdbx_seq_one_letter_code
_entity_poly.pdbx_strand_id
1 'polypeptide(L)'
;MASSYEALSALGAPISLEEYTRLSTGVLGDALSFLSEHIVGRHAAATARKTVFLYQEAQAKSQLKQPATTRSRADKAVARLASAKTSSRVHSTQLADLQSKVDIASTRGDGLRSNLDDKRVLLLLLNVLEAKQNLRMKRIEALTHAIDDLRSVPSRPVGGKCSGSLDQVRKTTPNTQQRARVVIYPSLPPPPQLPRPSHTRDRLADLHVSMIRLHREALGKTSVGLKPERNRPTDRALDAKSRTVRAKSDQLQPLVNRTAALNLSCERRLASISTSTSALRQSVLEVQDCVPGLKGHVDVLRGLILAARATRQHDAEVQPFAVLVARACRMPETSSVPAILEEVERVVRRAHRRRTLLTQGQLLPPEAVPTSLMDTYRRTSQEAHTRATTLLTRKANKAGTGLSLASEVEQLVGEVRKVVGISISAKE
;
A
#
# COMPACT_ATOMS: atom_id res chain seq x y z
N MET A 1 -2.99 13.84 1.86
CA MET A 1 -1.89 14.77 1.56
C MET A 1 -2.13 15.51 0.24
N ALA A 2 -1.99 14.89 -0.95
CA ALA A 2 -2.23 15.61 -2.22
C ALA A 2 -3.68 16.12 -2.37
N SER A 3 -4.67 15.29 -2.05
CA SER A 3 -6.09 15.65 -2.13
C SER A 3 -6.51 16.77 -1.17
N SER A 4 -5.86 16.92 -0.01
CA SER A 4 -6.20 17.93 0.98
C SER A 4 -5.57 19.29 0.64
N TYR A 5 -4.39 19.29 0.00
CA TYR A 5 -3.79 20.48 -0.59
C TYR A 5 -4.63 21.04 -1.74
N GLU A 6 -5.03 20.19 -2.69
CA GLU A 6 -5.91 20.61 -3.81
C GLU A 6 -7.23 21.20 -3.31
N ALA A 7 -7.84 20.60 -2.28
CA ALA A 7 -9.09 21.10 -1.72
C ALA A 7 -8.94 22.49 -1.08
N LEU A 8 -7.82 22.77 -0.41
CA LEU A 8 -7.55 24.09 0.18
C LEU A 8 -7.13 25.12 -0.88
N SER A 9 -6.37 24.70 -1.88
CA SER A 9 -5.99 25.54 -3.02
C SER A 9 -7.21 25.96 -3.84
N ALA A 10 -8.18 25.05 -4.05
CA ALA A 10 -9.45 25.36 -4.72
C ALA A 10 -10.32 26.37 -3.95
N LEU A 11 -10.10 26.53 -2.64
CA LEU A 11 -10.73 27.58 -1.83
C LEU A 11 -9.95 28.91 -1.86
N GLY A 12 -8.88 29.00 -2.66
CA GLY A 12 -8.05 30.19 -2.76
C GLY A 12 -7.08 30.37 -1.59
N ALA A 13 -6.75 29.32 -0.85
CA ALA A 13 -5.73 29.42 0.19
C ALA A 13 -4.35 29.67 -0.46
N PRO A 14 -3.66 30.80 -0.18
CA PRO A 14 -2.38 31.13 -0.78
C PRO A 14 -1.25 30.40 -0.03
N ILE A 15 -1.28 29.07 -0.02
CA ILE A 15 -0.30 28.25 0.68
C ILE A 15 0.51 27.48 -0.37
N SER A 16 1.84 27.61 -0.31
CA SER A 16 2.72 26.83 -1.18
C SER A 16 2.69 25.34 -0.80
N LEU A 17 2.99 24.44 -1.73
CA LEU A 17 3.01 23.01 -1.46
C LEU A 17 4.00 22.64 -0.35
N GLU A 18 5.15 23.32 -0.30
CA GLU A 18 6.18 23.13 0.72
C GLU A 18 5.68 23.55 2.12
N GLU A 19 5.09 24.74 2.24
CA GLU A 19 4.48 25.17 3.50
C GLU A 19 3.36 24.24 3.95
N TYR A 20 2.54 23.77 3.01
CA TYR A 20 1.50 22.79 3.30
C TYR A 20 2.10 21.51 3.86
N THR A 21 3.18 20.97 3.27
CA THR A 21 3.82 19.75 3.81
C THR A 21 4.34 19.96 5.23
N ARG A 22 4.92 21.14 5.52
CA ARG A 22 5.37 21.50 6.88
C ARG A 22 4.21 21.59 7.87
N LEU A 23 3.14 22.29 7.51
CA LEU A 23 1.94 22.48 8.34
C LEU A 23 1.10 21.22 8.49
N SER A 24 1.20 20.28 7.54
CA SER A 24 0.49 19.01 7.55
C SER A 24 1.06 17.97 8.52
N THR A 25 2.12 18.31 9.26
CA THR A 25 2.68 17.45 10.31
C THR A 25 2.06 17.76 11.67
N GLY A 26 1.79 16.72 12.46
CA GLY A 26 1.24 16.85 13.82
C GLY A 26 -0.25 17.22 13.88
N VAL A 27 -0.67 17.80 15.01
CA VAL A 27 -2.08 18.05 15.35
C VAL A 27 -2.75 19.04 14.39
N LEU A 28 -1.98 20.01 13.87
CA LEU A 28 -2.47 20.93 12.85
C LEU A 28 -2.77 20.21 11.54
N GLY A 29 -1.94 19.24 11.16
CA GLY A 29 -2.17 18.40 9.98
C GLY A 29 -3.45 17.58 10.08
N ASP A 30 -3.77 17.05 11.26
CA ASP A 30 -5.03 16.36 11.51
C ASP A 30 -6.23 17.31 11.36
N ALA A 31 -6.13 18.54 11.89
CA ALA A 31 -7.17 19.56 11.74
C ALA A 31 -7.36 20.01 10.27
N LEU A 32 -6.27 20.20 9.53
CA LEU A 32 -6.30 20.52 8.11
C LEU A 32 -6.91 19.38 7.28
N SER A 33 -6.58 18.13 7.62
CA SER A 33 -7.18 16.95 6.99
C SER A 33 -8.69 16.90 7.26
N PHE A 34 -9.11 17.08 8.52
CA PHE A 34 -10.53 17.13 8.90
C PHE A 34 -11.30 18.25 8.18
N LEU A 35 -10.71 19.44 8.08
CA LEU A 35 -11.29 20.56 7.35
C LEU A 35 -11.45 20.22 5.86
N SER A 36 -10.41 19.66 5.24
CA SER A 36 -10.46 19.27 3.82
C SER A 36 -11.57 18.25 3.54
N GLU A 37 -11.74 17.25 4.41
CA GLU A 37 -12.85 16.28 4.31
C GLU A 37 -14.22 16.96 4.43
N HIS A 38 -14.36 17.92 5.36
CA HIS A 38 -15.59 18.70 5.52
C HIS A 38 -15.92 19.56 4.30
N ILE A 39 -14.91 20.19 3.71
CA ILE A 39 -15.06 21.02 2.51
C ILE A 39 -15.53 20.15 1.34
N VAL A 40 -14.91 18.99 1.14
CA VAL A 40 -15.33 18.01 0.12
C VAL A 40 -16.78 17.58 0.36
N GLY A 41 -17.16 17.29 1.61
CA GLY A 41 -18.53 16.95 1.97
C GLY A 41 -19.53 18.07 1.70
N ARG A 42 -19.19 19.33 2.03
CA ARG A 42 -20.03 20.51 1.75
C ARG A 42 -20.17 20.75 0.25
N HIS A 43 -19.10 20.62 -0.51
CA HIS A 43 -19.15 20.73 -1.96
C HIS A 43 -20.06 19.65 -2.53
N ALA A 44 -19.90 18.38 -2.13
CA ALA A 44 -20.76 17.29 -2.59
C ALA A 44 -22.25 17.56 -2.27
N ALA A 45 -22.55 18.06 -1.07
CA ALA A 45 -23.91 18.45 -0.69
C ALA A 45 -24.44 19.63 -1.52
N ALA A 46 -23.61 20.64 -1.81
CA ALA A 46 -23.98 21.76 -2.67
C ALA A 46 -24.26 21.29 -4.11
N THR A 47 -23.43 20.40 -4.66
CA THR A 47 -23.67 19.79 -5.98
C THR A 47 -24.97 19.00 -5.99
N ALA A 48 -25.24 18.20 -4.96
CA ALA A 48 -26.49 17.46 -4.81
C ALA A 48 -27.71 18.42 -4.75
N ARG A 49 -27.65 19.49 -3.95
CA ARG A 49 -28.71 20.52 -3.92
C ARG A 49 -28.90 21.18 -5.27
N LYS A 50 -27.82 21.52 -5.98
CA LYS A 50 -27.88 22.07 -7.34
C LYS A 50 -28.57 21.10 -8.30
N THR A 51 -28.28 19.81 -8.23
CA THR A 51 -28.98 18.81 -9.06
C THR A 51 -30.47 18.73 -8.72
N VAL A 52 -30.84 18.71 -7.43
CA VAL A 52 -32.25 18.73 -7.00
C VAL A 52 -32.96 19.99 -7.49
N PHE A 53 -32.31 21.15 -7.38
CA PHE A 53 -32.84 22.42 -7.88
C PHE A 53 -33.03 22.37 -9.40
N LEU A 54 -32.05 21.91 -10.18
CA LEU A 54 -32.18 21.76 -11.63
C LEU A 54 -33.31 20.78 -12.00
N TYR A 55 -33.51 19.72 -11.23
CA TYR A 55 -34.65 18.80 -11.41
C TYR A 55 -35.99 19.50 -11.11
N GLN A 56 -36.08 20.28 -10.03
CA GLN A 56 -37.28 21.05 -9.68
C GLN A 56 -37.57 22.14 -10.72
N GLU A 57 -36.55 22.82 -11.21
CA GLU A 57 -36.65 23.84 -12.25
C GLU A 57 -37.05 23.23 -13.59
N ALA A 58 -36.48 22.07 -13.96
CA ALA A 58 -36.90 21.32 -15.13
C ALA A 58 -38.36 20.84 -15.00
N GLN A 59 -38.79 20.42 -13.80
CA GLN A 59 -40.19 20.10 -13.53
C GLN A 59 -41.09 21.33 -13.64
N ALA A 60 -40.66 22.50 -13.17
CA ALA A 60 -41.41 23.75 -13.24
C ALA A 60 -41.50 24.30 -14.67
N LYS A 61 -40.42 24.20 -15.45
CA LYS A 61 -40.34 24.59 -16.87
C LYS A 61 -41.06 23.61 -17.79
N SER A 62 -41.10 22.32 -17.43
CA SER A 62 -42.05 21.40 -18.05
C SER A 62 -43.44 21.88 -17.62
N GLN A 63 -44.14 22.58 -18.51
CA GLN A 63 -45.50 23.09 -18.29
C GLN A 63 -46.54 21.94 -18.20
N LEU A 64 -46.26 20.91 -17.40
CA LEU A 64 -47.20 19.85 -17.02
C LEU A 64 -48.17 20.31 -15.92
N LYS A 65 -48.05 21.55 -15.43
CA LYS A 65 -49.18 22.31 -14.88
C LYS A 65 -50.06 22.88 -16.01
N GLN A 66 -50.37 22.09 -17.04
CA GLN A 66 -51.58 22.38 -17.79
C GLN A 66 -52.76 22.07 -16.87
N PRO A 67 -53.78 22.94 -16.79
CA PRO A 67 -54.99 22.65 -16.03
C PRO A 67 -55.50 21.27 -16.45
N ALA A 68 -55.95 20.49 -15.46
CA ALA A 68 -56.14 19.05 -15.53
C ALA A 68 -57.20 18.56 -16.55
N THR A 69 -57.67 19.42 -17.47
CA THR A 69 -58.99 19.31 -18.08
C THR A 69 -59.05 18.71 -19.49
N THR A 70 -57.96 18.42 -20.22
CA THR A 70 -58.14 17.82 -21.57
C THR A 70 -57.13 16.77 -22.04
N ARG A 71 -56.05 16.47 -21.31
CA ARG A 71 -55.17 15.35 -21.69
C ARG A 71 -55.75 14.01 -21.25
N SER A 72 -56.02 13.15 -22.24
CA SER A 72 -56.45 11.76 -22.04
C SER A 72 -55.51 11.05 -21.05
N ARG A 73 -56.06 10.17 -20.21
CA ARG A 73 -55.27 9.33 -19.29
C ARG A 73 -54.19 8.54 -20.04
N ALA A 74 -54.46 8.17 -21.30
CA ALA A 74 -53.51 7.49 -22.17
C ALA A 74 -52.26 8.36 -22.43
N ASP A 75 -52.42 9.63 -22.78
CA ASP A 75 -51.30 10.54 -23.07
C ASP A 75 -50.44 10.79 -21.84
N LYS A 76 -51.09 10.89 -20.66
CA LYS A 76 -50.37 10.98 -19.37
C LYS A 76 -49.54 9.72 -19.11
N ALA A 77 -50.07 8.53 -19.44
CA ALA A 77 -49.33 7.28 -19.32
C ALA A 77 -48.16 7.19 -20.32
N VAL A 78 -48.36 7.62 -21.58
CA VAL A 78 -47.28 7.71 -22.60
C VAL A 78 -46.15 8.60 -22.10
N ALA A 79 -46.48 9.81 -21.62
CA ALA A 79 -45.49 10.77 -21.17
C ALA A 79 -44.70 10.27 -19.94
N ARG A 80 -45.39 9.60 -18.99
CA ARG A 80 -44.74 8.98 -17.82
C ARG A 80 -43.80 7.86 -18.24
N LEU A 81 -44.22 7.02 -19.18
CA LEU A 81 -43.41 5.92 -19.71
C LEU A 81 -42.18 6.45 -20.48
N ALA A 82 -42.35 7.48 -21.31
CA ALA A 82 -41.24 8.14 -21.99
C ALA A 82 -40.25 8.75 -20.99
N SER A 83 -40.75 9.44 -19.94
CA SER A 83 -39.91 9.98 -18.86
C SER A 83 -39.20 8.89 -18.04
N ALA A 84 -39.84 7.74 -17.83
CA ALA A 84 -39.24 6.61 -17.14
C ALA A 84 -38.16 5.93 -18.00
N LYS A 85 -38.35 5.87 -19.32
CA LYS A 85 -37.32 5.36 -20.26
C LYS A 85 -36.10 6.27 -20.31
N THR A 86 -36.29 7.59 -20.36
CA THR A 86 -35.16 8.53 -20.34
C THR A 86 -34.42 8.47 -19.02
N SER A 87 -35.11 8.43 -17.88
CA SER A 87 -34.44 8.29 -16.57
C SER A 87 -33.72 6.94 -16.43
N SER A 88 -34.33 5.84 -16.87
CA SER A 88 -33.69 4.52 -16.90
C SER A 88 -32.41 4.52 -17.73
N ARG A 89 -32.43 5.15 -18.92
CA ARG A 89 -31.23 5.29 -19.77
C ARG A 89 -30.13 6.10 -19.07
N VAL A 90 -30.50 7.21 -18.42
CA VAL A 90 -29.54 8.05 -17.65
C VAL A 90 -28.94 7.27 -16.48
N HIS A 91 -29.73 6.50 -15.75
CA HIS A 91 -29.23 5.67 -14.65
C HIS A 91 -28.35 4.52 -15.16
N SER A 92 -28.68 3.91 -16.30
CA SER A 92 -27.84 2.89 -16.94
C SER A 92 -26.47 3.45 -17.35
N THR A 93 -26.41 4.66 -17.92
CA THR A 93 -25.13 5.28 -18.29
C THR A 93 -24.33 5.69 -17.06
N GLN A 94 -24.97 6.20 -16.00
CA GLN A 94 -24.32 6.49 -14.72
C GLN A 94 -23.75 5.23 -14.06
N LEU A 95 -24.47 4.11 -14.12
CA LEU A 95 -24.02 2.84 -13.55
C LEU A 95 -22.80 2.30 -14.32
N ALA A 96 -22.81 2.38 -15.65
CA ALA A 96 -21.67 2.00 -16.48
C ALA A 96 -20.43 2.87 -16.21
N ASP A 97 -20.60 4.19 -16.05
CA ASP A 97 -19.51 5.11 -15.70
C ASP A 97 -18.95 4.82 -14.28
N LEU A 98 -19.81 4.56 -13.30
CA LEU A 98 -19.38 4.15 -11.96
C LEU A 98 -18.64 2.81 -11.97
N GLN A 99 -19.09 1.85 -12.78
CA GLN A 99 -18.43 0.56 -12.93
C GLN A 99 -17.03 0.71 -13.53
N SER A 100 -16.88 1.50 -14.60
CA SER A 100 -15.58 1.86 -15.18
C SER A 100 -14.65 2.53 -14.14
N LYS A 101 -15.17 3.45 -13.33
CA LYS A 101 -14.40 4.09 -12.24
C LYS A 101 -13.95 3.10 -11.18
N VAL A 102 -14.78 2.12 -10.83
CA VAL A 102 -14.41 1.05 -9.88
C VAL A 102 -13.31 0.17 -10.47
N ASP A 103 -13.38 -0.18 -11.75
CA ASP A 103 -12.36 -1.00 -12.41
C ASP A 103 -11.00 -0.27 -12.48
N ILE A 104 -11.00 1.03 -12.80
CA ILE A 104 -9.80 1.88 -12.77
C ILE A 104 -9.24 1.98 -11.34
N ALA A 105 -10.10 2.13 -10.33
CA ALA A 105 -9.66 2.17 -8.94
C ALA A 105 -9.08 0.82 -8.48
N SER A 106 -9.67 -0.30 -8.90
CA SER A 106 -9.20 -1.65 -8.58
C SER A 106 -7.82 -1.92 -9.18
N THR A 107 -7.66 -1.66 -10.48
CA THR A 107 -6.37 -1.82 -11.17
C THR A 107 -5.26 -0.96 -10.56
N ARG A 108 -5.59 0.28 -10.16
CA ARG A 108 -4.67 1.14 -9.41
C ARG A 108 -4.34 0.57 -8.03
N GLY A 109 -5.33 0.03 -7.32
CA GLY A 109 -5.16 -0.63 -6.03
C GLY A 109 -4.21 -1.83 -6.10
N ASP A 110 -4.35 -2.66 -7.13
CA ASP A 110 -3.48 -3.82 -7.36
C ASP A 110 -2.06 -3.38 -7.73
N GLY A 111 -1.91 -2.32 -8.53
CA GLY A 111 -0.61 -1.70 -8.81
C GLY A 111 0.09 -1.18 -7.55
N LEU A 112 -0.65 -0.58 -6.62
CA LEU A 112 -0.09 -0.13 -5.33
C LEU A 112 0.30 -1.30 -4.42
N ARG A 113 -0.49 -2.38 -4.40
CA ARG A 113 -0.15 -3.61 -3.65
C ARG A 113 1.14 -4.23 -4.17
N SER A 114 1.27 -4.41 -5.48
CA SER A 114 2.50 -4.90 -6.10
C SER A 114 3.72 -4.05 -5.71
N ASN A 115 3.59 -2.71 -5.79
CA ASN A 115 4.67 -1.80 -5.38
C ASN A 115 5.03 -1.93 -3.89
N LEU A 116 4.05 -2.22 -3.02
CA LEU A 116 4.28 -2.40 -1.58
C LEU A 116 5.02 -3.71 -1.33
N ASP A 117 4.64 -4.79 -2.02
CA ASP A 117 5.32 -6.08 -1.91
C ASP A 117 6.76 -6.00 -2.45
N ASP A 118 7.00 -5.30 -3.55
CA ASP A 118 8.35 -5.01 -4.04
C ASP A 118 9.21 -4.28 -3.00
N LYS A 119 8.63 -3.27 -2.33
CA LYS A 119 9.30 -2.53 -1.25
C LYS A 119 9.59 -3.42 -0.03
N ARG A 120 8.69 -4.34 0.32
CA ARG A 120 8.91 -5.30 1.42
C ARG A 120 10.06 -6.24 1.11
N VAL A 121 10.14 -6.76 -0.11
CA VAL A 121 11.26 -7.61 -0.56
C VAL A 121 12.58 -6.83 -0.51
N LEU A 122 12.57 -5.57 -0.98
CA LEU A 122 13.76 -4.71 -0.94
C LEU A 122 14.21 -4.40 0.50
N LEU A 123 13.29 -4.11 1.42
CA LEU A 123 13.61 -3.92 2.84
C LEU A 123 14.20 -5.19 3.47
N LEU A 124 13.64 -6.36 3.16
CA LEU A 124 14.18 -7.63 3.64
C LEU A 124 15.61 -7.86 3.12
N LEU A 125 15.89 -7.54 1.85
CA LEU A 125 17.23 -7.62 1.28
C LEU A 125 18.21 -6.65 1.94
N LEU A 126 17.79 -5.40 2.19
CA LEU A 126 18.60 -4.42 2.90
C LEU A 126 18.95 -4.88 4.32
N ASN A 127 18.00 -5.43 5.07
CA ASN A 127 18.24 -5.97 6.41
C ASN A 127 19.26 -7.14 6.38
N VAL A 128 19.18 -8.01 5.37
CA VAL A 128 20.15 -9.10 5.19
C VAL A 128 21.55 -8.56 4.86
N LEU A 129 21.64 -7.52 4.04
CA LEU A 129 22.92 -6.89 3.70
C LEU A 129 23.52 -6.17 4.91
N GLU A 130 22.72 -5.46 5.69
CA GLU A 130 23.13 -4.83 6.94
C GLU A 130 23.65 -5.86 7.94
N ALA A 131 22.93 -6.97 8.14
CA ALA A 131 23.37 -8.06 9.00
C ALA A 131 24.72 -8.67 8.54
N LYS A 132 24.91 -8.82 7.22
CA LYS A 132 26.19 -9.28 6.66
C LYS A 132 27.31 -8.27 6.87
N GLN A 133 27.03 -6.98 6.75
CA GLN A 133 28.02 -5.92 6.98
C GLN A 133 28.43 -5.86 8.45
N ASN A 134 27.48 -5.94 9.37
CA ASN A 134 27.76 -6.02 10.81
C ASN A 134 28.63 -7.23 11.15
N LEU A 135 28.39 -8.38 10.51
CA LEU A 135 29.21 -9.57 10.69
C LEU A 135 30.63 -9.42 10.10
N ARG A 136 30.79 -8.67 9.00
CA ARG A 136 32.12 -8.31 8.47
C ARG A 136 32.87 -7.39 9.42
N MET A 137 32.21 -6.36 9.96
CA MET A 137 32.79 -5.44 10.94
C MET A 137 33.32 -6.20 12.17
N LYS A 138 32.49 -7.09 12.75
CA LYS A 138 32.92 -7.95 13.88
C LYS A 138 34.14 -8.83 13.56
N ARG A 139 34.24 -9.33 12.32
CA ARG A 139 35.42 -10.11 11.88
C ARG A 139 36.66 -9.25 11.76
N ILE A 140 36.52 -8.03 11.24
CA ILE A 140 37.62 -7.06 11.14
C ILE A 140 38.10 -6.69 12.55
N GLU A 141 37.19 -6.40 13.47
CA GLU A 141 37.49 -6.13 14.89
C GLU A 141 38.25 -7.29 15.56
N ALA A 142 37.81 -8.54 15.34
CA ALA A 142 38.50 -9.72 15.84
C ALA A 142 39.91 -9.90 15.24
N LEU A 143 40.09 -9.59 13.95
CA LEU A 143 41.41 -9.63 13.30
C LEU A 143 42.34 -8.54 13.84
N THR A 144 41.84 -7.32 14.06
CA THR A 144 42.62 -6.25 14.68
C THR A 144 43.08 -6.64 16.08
N HIS A 145 42.20 -7.21 16.91
CA HIS A 145 42.58 -7.73 18.22
C HIS A 145 43.67 -8.81 18.13
N ALA A 146 43.55 -9.78 17.21
CA ALA A 146 44.56 -10.81 17.02
C ALA A 146 45.93 -10.25 16.56
N ILE A 147 45.93 -9.20 15.73
CA ILE A 147 47.16 -8.51 15.31
C ILE A 147 47.80 -7.78 16.49
N ASP A 148 46.99 -7.12 17.32
CA ASP A 148 47.48 -6.42 18.51
C ASP A 148 48.02 -7.40 19.55
N ASP A 149 47.39 -8.56 19.74
CA ASP A 149 47.90 -9.64 20.58
C ASP A 149 49.28 -10.11 20.08
N LEU A 150 49.44 -10.35 18.77
CA LEU A 150 50.73 -10.74 18.18
C LEU A 150 51.81 -9.65 18.33
N ARG A 151 51.42 -8.37 18.26
CA ARG A 151 52.34 -7.23 18.50
C ARG A 151 52.71 -7.09 19.98
N SER A 152 51.80 -7.47 20.87
CA SER A 152 52.00 -7.39 22.32
C SER A 152 52.93 -8.48 22.84
N VAL A 153 53.15 -9.57 22.09
CA VAL A 153 54.15 -10.59 22.43
C VAL A 153 55.53 -9.92 22.36
N PRO A 154 56.19 -9.63 23.50
CA PRO A 154 57.47 -8.95 23.48
C PRO A 154 58.45 -9.83 22.73
N SER A 155 59.04 -9.28 21.67
CA SER A 155 60.11 -9.91 20.90
C SER A 155 61.20 -10.35 21.85
N ARG A 156 61.18 -11.64 22.23
CA ARG A 156 62.25 -12.25 23.03
C ARG A 156 63.55 -12.02 22.25
N PRO A 157 64.59 -11.46 22.88
CA PRO A 157 65.84 -11.21 22.19
C PRO A 157 66.40 -12.54 21.69
N VAL A 158 66.52 -12.66 20.37
CA VAL A 158 67.19 -13.78 19.69
C VAL A 158 68.69 -13.61 19.92
N GLY A 159 69.14 -13.89 21.13
CA GLY A 159 70.54 -14.06 21.49
C GLY A 159 70.81 -15.54 21.70
N GLY A 160 71.21 -16.24 20.64
CA GLY A 160 71.48 -17.68 20.74
C GLY A 160 72.14 -18.24 19.48
N LYS A 161 73.48 -18.21 19.47
CA LYS A 161 74.35 -18.86 18.48
C LYS A 161 73.95 -20.35 18.35
N CYS A 162 73.50 -20.77 17.17
CA CYS A 162 73.37 -22.17 16.81
C CYS A 162 74.37 -22.50 15.70
N SER A 163 75.55 -22.95 16.11
CA SER A 163 76.45 -23.74 15.29
C SER A 163 76.36 -25.19 15.76
N GLY A 164 76.00 -26.11 14.88
CA GLY A 164 76.48 -27.48 14.97
C GLY A 164 75.43 -28.60 15.03
N SER A 165 75.63 -29.53 14.10
CA SER A 165 75.39 -30.98 14.22
C SER A 165 73.99 -31.51 13.91
N LEU A 166 73.76 -31.68 12.59
CA LEU A 166 73.20 -32.92 12.05
C LEU A 166 74.01 -34.11 12.60
N ASP A 167 73.45 -34.93 13.49
CA ASP A 167 73.35 -36.38 13.28
C ASP A 167 72.78 -37.13 14.49
N GLN A 168 72.06 -38.21 14.15
CA GLN A 168 71.70 -39.37 14.98
C GLN A 168 70.49 -39.35 15.94
N VAL A 169 69.91 -40.57 15.98
CA VAL A 169 69.20 -41.24 17.08
C VAL A 169 67.67 -41.31 17.01
N ARG A 170 67.22 -42.30 16.23
CA ARG A 170 66.26 -43.37 16.58
C ARG A 170 65.73 -43.39 18.03
N LYS A 171 64.41 -43.63 18.11
CA LYS A 171 63.67 -44.40 19.15
C LYS A 171 63.75 -43.84 20.58
N THR A 172 62.60 -43.39 21.11
CA THR A 172 61.77 -44.16 22.06
C THR A 172 60.68 -43.22 22.60
N THR A 173 59.43 -43.69 22.55
CA THR A 173 58.37 -43.26 23.45
C THR A 173 58.85 -43.37 24.91
N PRO A 174 58.48 -42.39 25.76
CA PRO A 174 57.63 -42.82 26.85
C PRO A 174 56.47 -41.87 27.14
N ASN A 175 55.37 -42.55 27.43
CA ASN A 175 54.17 -42.11 28.12
C ASN A 175 54.51 -41.18 29.30
N THR A 176 54.25 -39.88 29.17
CA THR A 176 54.27 -38.95 30.31
C THR A 176 52.94 -38.23 30.35
N GLN A 177 52.09 -38.71 31.27
CA GLN A 177 50.93 -38.01 31.77
C GLN A 177 51.40 -36.72 32.47
N GLN A 178 51.52 -35.63 31.72
CA GLN A 178 51.53 -34.30 32.31
C GLN A 178 50.19 -33.64 32.03
N ARG A 179 49.39 -33.61 33.10
CA ARG A 179 48.23 -32.74 33.30
C ARG A 179 48.63 -31.29 32.99
N ALA A 180 48.48 -30.89 31.73
CA ALA A 180 48.23 -29.49 31.42
C ALA A 180 46.87 -29.17 32.05
N ARG A 181 46.86 -28.30 33.07
CA ARG A 181 45.65 -27.60 33.49
C ARG A 181 45.18 -26.78 32.29
N VAL A 182 44.33 -27.39 31.48
CA VAL A 182 43.47 -26.69 30.55
C VAL A 182 42.64 -25.75 31.42
N VAL A 183 42.93 -24.46 31.32
CA VAL A 183 42.00 -23.43 31.78
C VAL A 183 40.76 -23.61 30.91
N ILE A 184 39.75 -24.29 31.46
CA ILE A 184 38.43 -24.42 30.87
C ILE A 184 37.83 -23.02 30.92
N TYR A 185 38.00 -22.27 29.83
CA TYR A 185 37.09 -21.18 29.55
C TYR A 185 35.69 -21.79 29.44
N PRO A 186 34.66 -21.26 30.12
CA PRO A 186 33.30 -21.72 29.91
C PRO A 186 33.02 -21.61 28.42
N SER A 187 32.80 -22.76 27.79
CA SER A 187 32.55 -22.88 26.37
C SER A 187 31.43 -21.91 26.02
N LEU A 188 31.77 -20.89 25.23
CA LEU A 188 30.77 -20.02 24.63
C LEU A 188 29.71 -20.93 23.97
N PRO A 189 28.41 -20.64 24.16
CA PRO A 189 27.36 -21.40 23.51
C PRO A 189 27.66 -21.47 22.02
N PRO A 190 27.56 -22.66 21.39
CA PRO A 190 27.85 -22.80 19.97
C PRO A 190 27.00 -21.77 19.22
N PRO A 191 27.62 -20.95 18.35
CA PRO A 191 26.86 -19.95 17.60
C PRO A 191 25.73 -20.68 16.88
N PRO A 192 24.50 -20.11 16.85
CA PRO A 192 23.40 -20.71 16.12
C PRO A 192 23.91 -21.02 14.71
N GLN A 193 23.80 -22.29 14.31
CA GLN A 193 24.27 -22.76 13.02
C GLN A 193 23.42 -22.08 11.94
N LEU A 194 23.81 -20.86 11.57
CA LEU A 194 23.26 -20.19 10.41
C LEU A 194 23.54 -21.10 9.21
N PRO A 195 22.54 -21.39 8.36
CA PRO A 195 22.72 -22.23 7.19
C PRO A 195 23.91 -21.68 6.40
N ARG A 196 24.96 -22.49 6.30
CA ARG A 196 26.24 -22.07 5.73
C ARG A 196 25.99 -21.46 4.34
N PRO A 197 26.54 -20.28 4.01
CA PRO A 197 26.43 -19.68 2.69
C PRO A 197 27.11 -20.52 1.59
N SER A 198 27.86 -21.57 1.96
CA SER A 198 28.24 -22.62 1.02
C SER A 198 27.00 -23.28 0.42
N HIS A 199 25.91 -23.50 1.16
CA HIS A 199 24.76 -24.20 0.62
C HIS A 199 24.02 -23.44 -0.50
N THR A 200 24.03 -22.10 -0.48
CA THR A 200 23.46 -21.27 -1.57
C THR A 200 24.45 -21.05 -2.71
N ARG A 201 25.75 -20.93 -2.42
CA ARG A 201 26.80 -20.86 -3.44
C ARG A 201 26.95 -22.20 -4.18
N ASP A 202 26.92 -23.30 -3.45
CA ASP A 202 27.00 -24.67 -3.96
C ASP A 202 25.72 -24.99 -4.73
N ARG A 203 24.52 -24.57 -4.27
CA ARG A 203 23.30 -24.72 -5.10
C ARG A 203 23.29 -23.85 -6.36
N LEU A 204 23.86 -22.65 -6.33
CA LEU A 204 24.04 -21.83 -7.54
C LEU A 204 25.08 -22.44 -8.48
N ALA A 205 26.16 -23.00 -7.93
CA ALA A 205 27.17 -23.72 -8.69
C ALA A 205 26.58 -25.01 -9.30
N ASP A 206 25.81 -25.79 -8.54
CA ASP A 206 25.09 -26.98 -9.01
C ASP A 206 24.07 -26.62 -10.09
N LEU A 207 23.36 -25.48 -9.93
CA LEU A 207 22.42 -25.00 -10.93
C LEU A 207 23.14 -24.58 -12.22
N HIS A 208 24.26 -23.85 -12.12
CA HIS A 208 25.12 -23.52 -13.27
C HIS A 208 25.73 -24.76 -13.93
N VAL A 209 26.19 -25.74 -13.15
CA VAL A 209 26.71 -27.02 -13.67
C VAL A 209 25.60 -27.79 -14.37
N SER A 210 24.38 -27.80 -13.83
CA SER A 210 23.22 -28.42 -14.50
C SER A 210 22.86 -27.73 -15.82
N MET A 211 22.98 -26.40 -15.86
CA MET A 211 22.67 -25.60 -17.05
C MET A 211 23.73 -25.83 -18.14
N ILE A 212 25.01 -25.85 -17.77
CA ILE A 212 26.12 -26.19 -18.67
C ILE A 212 26.01 -27.63 -19.18
N ARG A 213 25.61 -28.57 -18.30
CA ARG A 213 25.40 -29.97 -18.68
C ARG A 213 24.24 -30.12 -19.66
N LEU A 214 23.09 -29.48 -19.41
CA LEU A 214 21.97 -29.43 -20.36
C LEU A 214 22.38 -28.79 -21.69
N HIS A 215 23.21 -27.74 -21.65
CA HIS A 215 23.67 -27.09 -22.86
C HIS A 215 24.66 -27.97 -23.65
N ARG A 216 25.55 -28.69 -22.96
CA ARG A 216 26.46 -29.69 -23.57
C ARG A 216 25.73 -30.92 -24.06
N GLU A 217 24.68 -31.39 -23.40
CA GLU A 217 23.84 -32.48 -23.88
C GLU A 217 22.99 -32.05 -25.09
N ALA A 218 22.63 -30.78 -25.18
CA ALA A 218 22.00 -30.19 -26.36
C ALA A 218 22.96 -30.00 -27.54
N LEU A 219 24.25 -29.70 -27.27
CA LEU A 219 25.27 -29.48 -28.30
C LEU A 219 26.06 -30.76 -28.67
N GLY A 220 26.09 -31.77 -27.80
CA GLY A 220 27.01 -32.91 -27.87
C GLY A 220 26.44 -34.22 -28.41
N LYS A 221 25.26 -34.23 -29.05
CA LYS A 221 24.68 -35.45 -29.66
C LYS A 221 25.21 -35.76 -31.08
N THR A 222 26.46 -35.41 -31.40
CA THR A 222 27.06 -35.64 -32.73
C THR A 222 28.44 -36.31 -32.70
N SER A 223 28.74 -37.14 -31.70
CA SER A 223 29.74 -38.23 -31.74
C SER A 223 29.88 -38.74 -30.30
N VAL A 224 29.64 -40.00 -29.99
CA VAL A 224 30.56 -41.13 -30.17
C VAL A 224 29.74 -42.41 -30.04
N GLY A 225 30.06 -43.38 -30.90
CA GLY A 225 29.26 -44.57 -31.14
C GLY A 225 29.19 -45.56 -29.97
N LEU A 226 27.96 -45.95 -29.63
CA LEU A 226 27.66 -47.26 -29.08
C LEU A 226 26.30 -47.72 -29.63
N LYS A 227 26.36 -48.84 -30.36
CA LYS A 227 25.34 -49.82 -30.75
C LYS A 227 23.98 -49.32 -31.28
N PRO A 228 23.59 -49.73 -32.50
CA PRO A 228 22.37 -49.27 -33.16
C PRO A 228 21.16 -50.04 -32.64
N GLU A 229 20.62 -49.63 -31.49
CA GLU A 229 19.28 -50.07 -31.12
C GLU A 229 18.26 -49.13 -31.76
N ARG A 230 17.58 -49.66 -32.78
CA ARG A 230 16.57 -49.00 -33.63
C ARG A 230 15.41 -48.51 -32.78
N ASN A 231 15.51 -47.31 -32.27
CA ASN A 231 14.37 -46.43 -32.04
C ASN A 231 14.80 -45.02 -32.46
N ARG A 232 15.00 -44.85 -33.78
CA ARG A 232 15.09 -43.50 -34.36
C ARG A 232 13.82 -42.78 -33.93
N PRO A 233 13.90 -41.72 -33.10
CA PRO A 233 12.73 -40.89 -32.85
C PRO A 233 12.29 -40.39 -34.22
N THR A 234 11.07 -40.76 -34.63
CA THR A 234 10.47 -40.29 -35.87
C THR A 234 10.58 -38.76 -35.91
N ASP A 235 10.91 -38.17 -37.06
CA ASP A 235 11.13 -36.71 -37.18
C ASP A 235 9.98 -35.88 -36.57
N ARG A 236 8.77 -36.44 -36.58
CA ARG A 236 7.57 -35.89 -35.91
C ARG A 236 7.74 -35.67 -34.40
N ALA A 237 8.43 -36.57 -33.69
CA ALA A 237 8.68 -36.43 -32.26
C ALA A 237 9.71 -35.32 -31.95
N LEU A 238 10.66 -35.12 -32.86
CA LEU A 238 11.68 -34.08 -32.78
C LEU A 238 11.07 -32.70 -33.09
N ASP A 239 10.16 -32.63 -34.06
CA ASP A 239 9.37 -31.44 -34.36
C ASP A 239 8.44 -31.07 -33.20
N ALA A 240 7.75 -32.05 -32.60
CA ALA A 240 6.89 -31.81 -31.44
C ALA A 240 7.68 -31.24 -30.26
N LYS A 241 8.86 -31.79 -29.95
CA LYS A 241 9.73 -31.25 -28.91
C LYS A 241 10.22 -29.84 -29.25
N SER A 242 10.64 -29.60 -30.50
CA SER A 242 11.08 -28.29 -30.96
C SER A 242 9.99 -27.22 -30.81
N ARG A 243 8.73 -27.56 -31.12
CA ARG A 243 7.58 -26.66 -30.89
C ARG A 243 7.35 -26.36 -29.41
N THR A 244 7.44 -27.37 -28.54
CA THR A 244 7.29 -27.15 -27.09
C THR A 244 8.41 -26.30 -26.51
N VAL A 245 9.65 -26.44 -27.00
CA VAL A 245 10.79 -25.63 -26.57
C VAL A 245 10.60 -24.18 -27.02
N ARG A 246 10.16 -23.95 -28.27
CA ARG A 246 9.83 -22.59 -28.76
C ARG A 246 8.71 -21.96 -27.94
N ALA A 247 7.61 -22.68 -27.71
CA ALA A 247 6.51 -22.17 -26.89
C ALA A 247 6.95 -21.78 -25.46
N LYS A 248 7.83 -22.59 -24.84
CA LYS A 248 8.40 -22.25 -23.52
C LYS A 248 9.36 -21.07 -23.59
N SER A 249 10.16 -20.96 -24.64
CA SER A 249 11.04 -19.81 -24.89
C SER A 249 10.22 -18.53 -25.04
N ASP A 250 9.15 -18.57 -25.82
CA ASP A 250 8.25 -17.45 -26.04
C ASP A 250 7.51 -17.04 -24.76
N GLN A 251 7.23 -17.98 -23.86
CA GLN A 251 6.69 -17.69 -22.52
C GLN A 251 7.73 -17.13 -21.55
N LEU A 252 8.99 -17.54 -21.64
CA LEU A 252 10.06 -17.07 -20.74
C LEU A 252 10.56 -15.69 -21.14
N GLN A 253 10.60 -15.36 -22.42
CA GLN A 253 11.06 -14.05 -22.91
C GLN A 253 10.34 -12.84 -22.27
N PRO A 254 8.99 -12.78 -22.15
CA PRO A 254 8.32 -11.67 -21.50
C PRO A 254 8.59 -11.60 -19.99
N LEU A 255 8.82 -12.75 -19.33
CA LEU A 255 9.20 -12.78 -17.92
C LEU A 255 10.60 -12.19 -17.72
N VAL A 256 11.56 -12.59 -18.56
CA VAL A 256 12.92 -12.03 -18.55
C VAL A 256 12.89 -10.53 -18.81
N ASN A 257 12.17 -10.08 -19.85
CA ASN A 257 12.01 -8.66 -20.16
C ASN A 257 11.38 -7.88 -19.00
N ARG A 258 10.36 -8.45 -18.33
CA ARG A 258 9.72 -7.85 -17.15
C ARG A 258 10.69 -7.75 -15.97
N THR A 259 11.49 -8.78 -15.72
CA THR A 259 12.50 -8.73 -14.64
C THR A 259 13.59 -7.71 -14.93
N ALA A 260 14.04 -7.59 -16.17
CA ALA A 260 15.01 -6.57 -16.58
C ALA A 260 14.45 -5.15 -16.42
N ALA A 261 13.19 -4.93 -16.81
CA ALA A 261 12.51 -3.65 -16.63
C ALA A 261 12.33 -3.27 -15.15
N LEU A 262 12.00 -4.25 -14.29
CA LEU A 262 11.90 -4.04 -12.85
C LEU A 262 13.27 -3.69 -12.24
N ASN A 263 14.34 -4.40 -12.60
CA ASN A 263 15.69 -4.09 -12.14
C ASN A 263 16.10 -2.66 -12.50
N LEU A 264 15.87 -2.24 -13.75
CA LEU A 264 16.21 -0.88 -14.19
C LEU A 264 15.36 0.19 -13.47
N SER A 265 14.10 -0.11 -13.13
CA SER A 265 13.26 0.76 -12.31
C SER A 265 13.77 0.86 -10.87
N CYS A 266 14.19 -0.26 -10.28
CA CYS A 266 14.81 -0.30 -8.95
C CYS A 266 16.10 0.51 -8.90
N GLU A 267 16.99 0.36 -9.88
CA GLU A 267 18.23 1.13 -9.98
C GLU A 267 17.96 2.64 -10.06
N ARG A 268 17.02 3.07 -10.91
CA ARG A 268 16.62 4.49 -11.01
C ARG A 268 16.04 5.04 -9.69
N ARG A 269 15.21 4.25 -8.99
CA ARG A 269 14.65 4.66 -7.70
C ARG A 269 15.72 4.74 -6.61
N LEU A 270 16.68 3.82 -6.58
CA LEU A 270 17.80 3.86 -5.65
C LEU A 270 18.69 5.09 -5.91
N ALA A 271 18.98 5.39 -7.18
CA ALA A 271 19.71 6.61 -7.55
C ALA A 271 18.97 7.87 -7.09
N SER A 272 17.65 7.95 -7.32
CA SER A 272 16.83 9.08 -6.87
C SER A 272 16.84 9.23 -5.35
N ILE A 273 16.67 8.14 -4.58
CA ILE A 273 16.75 8.17 -3.12
C ILE A 273 18.14 8.65 -2.66
N SER A 274 19.21 8.19 -3.31
CA SER A 274 20.57 8.65 -2.99
C SER A 274 20.73 10.16 -3.20
N THR A 275 20.19 10.71 -4.29
CA THR A 275 20.24 12.17 -4.55
C THR A 275 19.36 12.99 -3.60
N SER A 276 18.18 12.49 -3.22
CA SER A 276 17.30 13.18 -2.28
C SER A 276 17.85 13.14 -0.86
N THR A 277 18.46 12.03 -0.45
CA THR A 277 19.07 11.91 0.88
C THR A 277 20.30 12.80 1.03
N SER A 278 21.11 12.98 -0.02
CA SER A 278 22.20 13.96 0.01
C SER A 278 21.69 15.40 0.11
N ALA A 279 20.66 15.76 -0.67
CA ALA A 279 20.06 17.10 -0.62
C ALA A 279 19.43 17.40 0.75
N LEU A 280 18.74 16.40 1.33
CA LEU A 280 18.09 16.56 2.63
C LEU A 280 19.11 16.66 3.76
N ARG A 281 20.22 15.90 3.70
CA ARG A 281 21.35 16.09 4.64
C ARG A 281 21.93 17.50 4.57
N GLN A 282 22.08 18.05 3.37
CA GLN A 282 22.59 19.40 3.18
C GLN A 282 21.65 20.46 3.77
N SER A 283 20.34 20.34 3.51
CA SER A 283 19.33 21.24 4.12
C SER A 283 19.25 21.13 5.64
N VAL A 284 19.45 19.93 6.21
CA VAL A 284 19.44 19.72 7.66
C VAL A 284 20.67 20.37 8.30
N LEU A 285 21.84 20.28 7.66
CA LEU A 285 23.05 20.97 8.12
C LEU A 285 22.86 22.49 8.08
N GLU A 286 22.33 23.04 6.98
CA GLU A 286 22.04 24.47 6.85
C GLU A 286 21.04 24.97 7.92
N VAL A 287 19.99 24.18 8.21
CA VAL A 287 19.03 24.50 9.27
C VAL A 287 19.65 24.39 10.66
N GLN A 288 20.52 23.40 10.88
CA GLN A 288 21.19 23.19 12.17
C GLN A 288 22.12 24.36 12.51
N ASP A 289 22.75 24.97 11.51
CA ASP A 289 23.57 26.18 11.68
C ASP A 289 22.72 27.44 11.97
N CYS A 290 21.43 27.44 11.60
CA CYS A 290 20.48 28.54 11.87
C CYS A 290 19.77 28.44 13.24
N VAL A 291 19.88 27.31 13.95
CA VAL A 291 19.20 27.06 15.25
C VAL A 291 19.48 28.11 16.33
N PRO A 292 20.70 28.69 16.52
CA PRO A 292 20.91 29.67 17.58
C PRO A 292 20.11 30.97 17.40
N GLY A 293 19.72 31.33 16.17
CA GLY A 293 18.92 32.54 15.89
C GLY A 293 17.39 32.37 16.06
N LEU A 294 16.90 31.12 16.06
CA LEU A 294 15.46 30.81 16.10
C LEU A 294 14.85 30.81 17.51
N LYS A 295 15.68 30.82 18.56
CA LYS A 295 15.24 30.72 19.95
C LYS A 295 14.32 31.89 20.39
N GLY A 296 14.40 33.05 19.75
CA GLY A 296 13.52 34.20 20.02
C GLY A 296 12.24 34.27 19.17
N HIS A 297 12.18 33.57 18.03
CA HIS A 297 11.04 33.68 17.10
C HIS A 297 9.78 32.95 17.60
N VAL A 298 9.97 31.88 18.40
CA VAL A 298 8.86 31.15 19.04
C VAL A 298 8.14 32.03 20.07
N ASP A 299 8.88 32.85 20.81
CA ASP A 299 8.31 33.75 21.81
C ASP A 299 7.55 34.92 21.16
N VAL A 300 8.03 35.43 20.02
CA VAL A 300 7.32 36.44 19.22
C VAL A 300 6.00 35.88 18.67
N LEU A 301 6.01 34.66 18.11
CA LEU A 301 4.78 34.00 17.64
C LEU A 301 3.80 33.75 18.79
N ARG A 302 4.29 33.37 19.97
CA ARG A 302 3.46 33.19 21.17
C ARG A 302 2.83 34.51 21.61
N GLY A 303 3.57 35.62 21.57
CA GLY A 303 3.05 36.96 21.85
C GLY A 303 1.96 37.39 20.87
N LEU A 304 2.16 37.18 19.57
CA LEU A 304 1.17 37.53 18.54
C LEU A 304 -0.13 36.73 18.66
N ILE A 305 -0.06 35.45 19.02
CA ILE A 305 -1.26 34.61 19.25
C ILE A 305 -2.06 35.10 20.47
N LEU A 306 -1.37 35.49 21.54
CA LEU A 306 -2.02 36.03 22.74
C LEU A 306 -2.66 37.41 22.46
N ALA A 307 -1.98 38.27 21.71
CA ALA A 307 -2.51 39.58 21.30
C ALA A 307 -3.73 39.45 20.36
N ALA A 308 -3.70 38.51 19.42
CA ALA A 308 -4.83 38.21 18.53
C ALA A 308 -6.06 37.64 19.28
N ARG A 309 -5.85 37.07 20.48
CA ARG A 309 -6.92 36.55 21.32
C ARG A 309 -7.58 37.64 22.17
N ALA A 310 -6.81 38.64 22.60
CA ALA A 310 -7.32 39.81 23.30
C ALA A 310 -8.18 40.71 22.39
N THR A 311 -7.83 40.81 21.11
CA THR A 311 -8.55 41.65 20.13
C THR A 311 -9.88 41.06 19.62
N ARG A 312 -10.11 39.75 19.80
CA ARG A 312 -11.34 39.06 19.32
C ARG A 312 -12.52 39.09 20.30
N GLN A 313 -12.42 39.81 21.42
CA GLN A 313 -13.51 39.90 22.40
C GLN A 313 -14.63 40.89 22.00
N HIS A 314 -14.48 41.66 20.91
CA HIS A 314 -15.43 42.74 20.58
C HIS A 314 -16.34 42.54 19.37
N ASP A 315 -16.21 41.47 18.58
CA ASP A 315 -17.10 41.27 17.43
C ASP A 315 -18.25 40.31 17.77
N ALA A 316 -19.39 40.92 18.00
CA ALA A 316 -20.70 40.32 18.19
C ALA A 316 -21.21 39.63 16.92
N GLU A 317 -20.74 38.41 16.64
CA GLU A 317 -21.47 37.41 15.83
C GLU A 317 -20.84 36.00 15.95
N VAL A 318 -20.13 35.74 17.05
CA VAL A 318 -19.57 34.41 17.32
C VAL A 318 -20.73 33.50 17.70
N GLN A 319 -21.09 32.57 16.79
CA GLN A 319 -21.94 31.43 17.18
C GLN A 319 -21.41 30.87 18.49
N PRO A 320 -22.27 30.73 19.53
CA PRO A 320 -21.80 30.37 20.86
C PRO A 320 -20.97 29.11 20.74
N PHE A 321 -19.76 29.12 21.28
CA PHE A 321 -18.77 28.04 21.15
C PHE A 321 -19.38 26.64 21.38
N ALA A 322 -20.38 26.55 22.26
CA ALA A 322 -21.20 25.37 22.48
C ALA A 322 -21.81 24.78 21.20
N VAL A 323 -22.35 25.58 20.27
CA VAL A 323 -22.94 25.13 19.00
C VAL A 323 -21.88 24.54 18.07
N LEU A 324 -20.70 25.18 17.99
CA LEU A 324 -19.59 24.65 17.20
C LEU A 324 -19.09 23.30 17.74
N VAL A 325 -18.97 23.18 19.07
CA VAL A 325 -18.54 21.95 19.73
C VAL A 325 -19.62 20.86 19.61
N ALA A 326 -20.90 21.19 19.80
CA ALA A 326 -22.02 20.26 19.59
C ALA A 326 -22.01 19.70 18.16
N ARG A 327 -21.83 20.58 17.17
CA ARG A 327 -21.74 20.20 15.76
C ARG A 327 -20.52 19.31 15.49
N ALA A 328 -19.36 19.61 16.06
CA ALA A 328 -18.15 18.79 15.93
C ALA A 328 -18.35 17.40 16.54
N CYS A 329 -19.07 17.30 17.66
CA CYS A 329 -19.44 16.05 18.31
C CYS A 329 -20.65 15.34 17.68
N ARG A 330 -21.22 15.87 16.58
CA ARG A 330 -22.44 15.36 15.92
C ARG A 330 -23.66 15.29 16.85
N MET A 331 -23.73 16.22 17.80
CA MET A 331 -24.88 16.40 18.68
C MET A 331 -25.85 17.44 18.11
N PRO A 332 -27.15 17.40 18.48
CA PRO A 332 -28.10 18.45 18.16
C PRO A 332 -27.62 19.82 18.66
N GLU A 333 -27.89 20.90 17.91
CA GLU A 333 -27.49 22.27 18.30
C GLU A 333 -28.16 22.74 19.59
N THR A 334 -29.26 22.09 19.99
CA THR A 334 -30.00 22.33 21.24
C THR A 334 -29.46 21.55 22.45
N SER A 335 -28.33 20.86 22.30
CA SER A 335 -27.76 20.07 23.39
C SER A 335 -27.27 20.95 24.53
N SER A 336 -27.54 20.54 25.77
CA SER A 336 -27.07 21.26 26.95
C SER A 336 -25.53 21.20 27.04
N VAL A 337 -24.91 22.28 27.55
CA VAL A 337 -23.46 22.36 27.78
C VAL A 337 -22.90 21.14 28.53
N PRO A 338 -23.51 20.62 29.63
CA PRO A 338 -23.00 19.42 30.29
C PRO A 338 -23.02 18.18 29.40
N ALA A 339 -24.06 17.97 28.58
CA ALA A 339 -24.12 16.84 27.65
C ALA A 339 -23.05 16.95 26.56
N ILE A 340 -22.76 18.17 26.09
CA ILE A 340 -21.67 18.44 25.15
C ILE A 340 -20.32 18.12 25.78
N LEU A 341 -20.08 18.52 27.03
CA LEU A 341 -18.83 18.25 27.74
C LEU A 341 -18.61 16.75 27.96
N GLU A 342 -19.65 16.01 28.34
CA GLU A 342 -19.59 14.55 28.50
C GLU A 342 -19.24 13.85 27.18
N GLU A 343 -19.84 14.28 26.07
CA GLU A 343 -19.54 13.74 24.75
C GLU A 343 -18.12 14.11 24.28
N VAL A 344 -17.67 15.34 24.52
CA VAL A 344 -16.28 15.75 24.27
C VAL A 344 -15.32 14.87 25.05
N GLU A 345 -15.58 14.66 26.34
CA GLU A 345 -14.75 13.80 27.18
C GLU A 345 -14.73 12.36 26.63
N ARG A 346 -15.88 11.83 26.22
CA ARG A 346 -15.99 10.50 25.59
C ARG A 346 -15.18 10.41 24.31
N VAL A 347 -15.23 11.41 23.44
CA VAL A 347 -14.46 11.49 22.19
C VAL A 347 -12.96 11.55 22.49
N VAL A 348 -12.55 12.39 23.44
CA VAL A 348 -11.15 12.52 23.88
C VAL A 348 -10.64 11.21 24.48
N ARG A 349 -11.40 10.56 25.38
CA ARG A 349 -11.04 9.24 25.93
C ARG A 349 -10.90 8.20 24.83
N ARG A 350 -11.78 8.20 23.82
CA ARG A 350 -11.70 7.27 22.67
C ARG A 350 -10.46 7.54 21.81
N ALA A 351 -10.17 8.80 21.51
CA ALA A 351 -8.99 9.20 20.75
C ALA A 351 -7.70 8.87 21.50
N HIS A 352 -7.68 9.12 22.82
CA HIS A 352 -6.56 8.77 23.68
C HIS A 352 -6.37 7.25 23.72
N ARG A 353 -7.42 6.45 23.97
CA ARG A 353 -7.33 4.98 23.91
C ARG A 353 -6.78 4.49 22.57
N ARG A 354 -7.24 5.04 21.45
CA ARG A 354 -6.74 4.70 20.12
C ARG A 354 -5.27 5.07 19.96
N ARG A 355 -4.86 6.26 20.42
CA ARG A 355 -3.47 6.70 20.39
C ARG A 355 -2.61 5.81 21.27
N THR A 356 -3.01 5.57 22.51
CA THR A 356 -2.31 4.68 23.44
C THR A 356 -2.17 3.27 22.87
N LEU A 357 -3.20 2.74 22.21
CA LEU A 357 -3.11 1.47 21.47
C LEU A 357 -2.10 1.52 20.31
N LEU A 358 -2.01 2.63 19.58
CA LEU A 358 -1.03 2.80 18.49
C LEU A 358 0.40 3.03 19.00
N THR A 359 0.56 3.74 20.12
CA THR A 359 1.88 4.06 20.70
C THR A 359 2.44 2.89 21.51
N GLN A 360 1.58 2.20 22.27
CA GLN A 360 1.95 1.01 23.06
C GLN A 360 1.88 -0.26 22.24
N GLY A 361 1.12 -0.26 21.14
CA GLY A 361 1.18 -1.31 20.14
C GLY A 361 2.52 -1.27 19.44
N GLN A 362 3.54 -1.87 20.05
CA GLN A 362 4.64 -2.43 19.26
C GLN A 362 3.97 -3.29 18.21
N LEU A 363 4.12 -2.89 16.94
CA LEU A 363 3.76 -3.72 15.81
C LEU A 363 4.53 -5.02 16.00
N LEU A 364 3.84 -6.05 16.51
CA LEU A 364 4.42 -7.37 16.63
C LEU A 364 4.98 -7.71 15.24
N PRO A 365 6.26 -8.13 15.16
CA PRO A 365 6.80 -8.57 13.88
C PRO A 365 5.83 -9.60 13.29
N PRO A 366 5.61 -9.59 11.96
CA PRO A 366 4.57 -10.38 11.32
C PRO A 366 4.65 -11.89 11.63
N GLU A 367 5.81 -12.36 12.10
CA GLU A 367 6.08 -13.73 12.55
C GLU A 367 5.53 -14.06 13.94
N ALA A 368 5.27 -13.05 14.78
CA ALA A 368 4.82 -13.21 16.17
C ALA A 368 3.30 -13.06 16.33
N VAL A 369 2.55 -12.82 15.24
CA VAL A 369 1.08 -12.75 15.30
C VAL A 369 0.54 -14.18 15.48
N PRO A 370 -0.20 -14.48 16.56
CA PRO A 370 -0.79 -15.79 16.75
C PRO A 370 -1.65 -16.16 15.53
N THR A 371 -1.44 -17.34 14.97
CA THR A 371 -2.21 -17.85 13.81
C THR A 371 -3.71 -17.80 14.07
N SER A 372 -4.15 -18.03 15.30
CA SER A 372 -5.56 -17.92 15.73
C SER A 372 -6.17 -16.53 15.55
N LEU A 373 -5.38 -15.46 15.72
CA LEU A 373 -5.84 -14.08 15.54
C LEU A 373 -5.96 -13.74 14.03
N MET A 374 -5.05 -14.26 13.22
CA MET A 374 -5.15 -14.14 11.76
C MET A 374 -6.32 -14.94 11.20
N ASP A 375 -6.61 -16.11 11.76
CA ASP A 375 -7.75 -16.93 11.35
C ASP A 375 -9.09 -16.31 11.76
N THR A 376 -9.18 -15.71 12.95
CA THR A 376 -10.37 -14.94 13.35
C THR A 376 -10.56 -13.68 12.50
N TYR A 377 -9.49 -12.96 12.17
CA TYR A 377 -9.56 -11.84 11.23
C TYR A 377 -10.00 -12.30 9.83
N ARG A 378 -9.43 -13.38 9.30
CA ARG A 378 -9.83 -13.94 8.00
C ARG A 378 -11.28 -14.37 8.01
N ARG A 379 -11.74 -15.06 9.06
CA ARG A 379 -13.14 -15.48 9.21
C ARG A 379 -14.08 -14.28 9.26
N THR A 380 -13.81 -13.29 10.10
CA THR A 380 -14.66 -12.09 10.22
C THR A 380 -14.66 -11.24 8.95
N SER A 381 -13.51 -11.14 8.28
CA SER A 381 -13.39 -10.46 6.98
C SER A 381 -14.18 -11.19 5.88
N GLN A 382 -14.08 -12.53 5.84
CA GLN A 382 -14.82 -13.37 4.89
C GLN A 382 -16.32 -13.31 5.16
N GLU A 383 -16.77 -13.34 6.42
CA GLU A 383 -18.16 -13.14 6.81
C GLU A 383 -18.70 -11.75 6.42
N ALA A 384 -17.90 -10.70 6.61
CA ALA A 384 -18.28 -9.36 6.16
C ALA A 384 -18.41 -9.32 4.62
N HIS A 385 -17.51 -9.99 3.90
CA HIS A 385 -17.55 -10.07 2.45
C HIS A 385 -18.74 -10.88 1.93
N THR A 386 -19.08 -12.00 2.55
CA THR A 386 -20.28 -12.80 2.21
C THR A 386 -21.57 -12.03 2.51
N ARG A 387 -21.64 -11.28 3.61
CA ARG A 387 -22.78 -10.38 3.90
C ARG A 387 -22.90 -9.25 2.87
N ALA A 388 -21.78 -8.65 2.47
CA ALA A 388 -21.79 -7.59 1.46
C ALA A 388 -22.25 -8.10 0.09
N THR A 389 -21.71 -9.24 -0.35
CA THR A 389 -22.07 -9.87 -1.63
C THR A 389 -23.53 -10.30 -1.65
N THR A 390 -24.02 -10.99 -0.62
CA THR A 390 -25.45 -11.37 -0.52
C THR A 390 -26.40 -10.17 -0.58
N LEU A 391 -26.06 -9.06 0.08
CA LEU A 391 -26.86 -7.83 0.05
C LEU A 391 -26.86 -7.19 -1.34
N LEU A 392 -25.72 -7.19 -2.04
CA LEU A 392 -25.61 -6.71 -3.42
C LEU A 392 -26.38 -7.60 -4.39
N THR A 393 -26.27 -8.93 -4.29
CA THR A 393 -27.04 -9.86 -5.12
C THR A 393 -28.55 -9.69 -4.91
N ARG A 394 -28.98 -9.52 -3.65
CA ARG A 394 -30.40 -9.23 -3.34
C ARG A 394 -30.87 -7.90 -3.93
N LYS A 395 -30.03 -6.86 -3.91
CA LYS A 395 -30.34 -5.56 -4.56
C LYS A 395 -30.41 -5.69 -6.08
N ALA A 396 -29.50 -6.43 -6.70
CA ALA A 396 -29.51 -6.69 -8.14
C ALA A 396 -30.77 -7.47 -8.57
N ASN A 397 -31.12 -8.53 -7.84
CA ASN A 397 -32.34 -9.30 -8.10
C ASN A 397 -33.61 -8.43 -7.94
N LYS A 398 -33.66 -7.58 -6.89
CA LYS A 398 -34.79 -6.66 -6.69
C LYS A 398 -34.91 -5.62 -7.81
N ALA A 399 -33.78 -5.14 -8.34
CA ALA A 399 -33.77 -4.26 -9.51
C ALA A 399 -34.26 -5.00 -10.77
N GLY A 400 -33.83 -6.24 -10.99
CA GLY A 400 -34.29 -7.10 -12.08
C GLY A 400 -35.81 -7.35 -12.05
N THR A 401 -36.36 -7.68 -10.87
CA THR A 401 -37.82 -7.83 -10.72
C THR A 401 -38.56 -6.52 -11.01
N GLY A 402 -38.00 -5.38 -10.63
CA GLY A 402 -38.59 -4.07 -10.94
C GLY A 402 -38.62 -3.78 -12.44
N LEU A 403 -37.59 -4.18 -13.18
CA LEU A 403 -37.55 -4.05 -14.63
C LEU A 403 -38.57 -4.96 -15.34
N SER A 404 -38.73 -6.21 -14.89
CA SER A 404 -39.78 -7.11 -15.41
C SER A 404 -41.17 -6.52 -15.21
N LEU A 405 -41.45 -6.04 -13.99
CA LEU A 405 -42.74 -5.44 -13.65
C LEU A 405 -43.02 -4.19 -14.48
N ALA A 406 -41.99 -3.38 -14.73
CA ALA A 406 -42.11 -2.22 -15.63
C ALA A 406 -42.50 -2.67 -17.05
N SER A 407 -41.83 -3.70 -17.59
CA SER A 407 -42.14 -4.27 -18.92
C SER A 407 -43.58 -4.80 -19.00
N GLU A 408 -44.04 -5.51 -17.98
CA GLU A 408 -45.43 -6.02 -17.90
C GLU A 408 -46.44 -4.86 -17.90
N VAL A 409 -46.16 -3.79 -17.15
CA VAL A 409 -46.99 -2.57 -17.18
C VAL A 409 -46.96 -1.92 -18.57
N GLU A 410 -45.83 -1.88 -19.26
CA GLU A 410 -45.77 -1.36 -20.64
C GLU A 410 -46.63 -2.20 -21.60
N GLN A 411 -46.57 -3.52 -21.47
CA GLN A 411 -47.38 -4.45 -22.26
C GLN A 411 -48.86 -4.27 -21.97
N LEU A 412 -49.27 -4.22 -20.69
CA LEU A 412 -50.66 -4.03 -20.28
C LEU A 412 -51.20 -2.69 -20.78
N VAL A 413 -50.40 -1.62 -20.70
CA VAL A 413 -50.77 -0.31 -21.27
C VAL A 413 -50.92 -0.39 -22.80
N GLY A 414 -50.08 -1.17 -23.48
CA GLY A 414 -50.18 -1.43 -24.91
C GLY A 414 -51.48 -2.19 -25.27
N GLU A 415 -51.84 -3.20 -24.50
CA GLU A 415 -53.08 -3.97 -24.67
C GLU A 415 -54.33 -3.12 -24.41
N VAL A 416 -54.34 -2.32 -23.34
CA VAL A 416 -55.44 -1.38 -23.05
C VAL A 416 -55.61 -0.39 -24.19
N ARG A 417 -54.52 0.11 -24.82
CA ARG A 417 -54.66 0.99 -26.01
C ARG A 417 -55.31 0.28 -27.18
N LYS A 418 -54.98 -1.00 -27.42
CA LYS A 418 -55.60 -1.80 -28.49
C LYS A 418 -57.11 -1.98 -28.23
N VAL A 419 -57.50 -2.29 -27.00
CA VAL A 419 -58.91 -2.50 -26.62
C VAL A 419 -59.73 -1.20 -26.73
N VAL A 420 -59.17 -0.06 -26.33
CA VAL A 420 -59.90 1.22 -26.37
C VAL A 420 -59.95 1.81 -27.79
N GLY A 421 -59.32 1.18 -28.78
CA GLY A 421 -59.36 1.64 -30.17
C GLY A 421 -58.64 2.97 -30.39
N ILE A 422 -57.76 3.37 -29.46
CA ILE A 422 -56.93 4.58 -29.60
C ILE A 422 -55.73 4.19 -30.46
N SER A 423 -55.97 4.00 -31.75
CA SER A 423 -54.92 3.97 -32.76
C SER A 423 -54.41 5.39 -32.95
N ILE A 424 -53.42 5.78 -32.14
CA ILE A 424 -52.63 6.98 -32.43
C ILE A 424 -51.85 6.66 -33.71
N SER A 425 -52.44 7.02 -34.86
CA SER A 425 -51.73 7.09 -36.13
C SER A 425 -50.55 8.03 -35.89
N ALA A 426 -49.35 7.45 -35.76
CA ALA A 426 -48.12 8.22 -35.71
C ALA A 426 -48.03 8.97 -37.03
N LYS A 427 -48.40 10.25 -37.03
CA LYS A 427 -48.05 11.16 -38.12
C LYS A 427 -46.56 11.39 -37.99
N GLU A 428 -45.82 10.88 -38.98
CA GLU A 428 -44.40 11.16 -39.21
C GLU A 428 -44.11 12.66 -39.26
#